data_AF-A0A6B2G7C9-F1
#
_entry.id   AF-A0A6B2G7C9-F1
#
_cell.length_a   1.000
_cell.length_b   1.000
_cell.length_c   1.000
_cell.angle_alpha   90.00
_cell.angle_beta   90.00
_cell.angle_gamma   90.00
#
_symmetry.space_group_name_H-M   'P 1'
#
loop_
_entity.id
_entity.type
_entity.pdbx_description
1 polymer ?
#
loop_
_entity_poly.entity_id
_entity_poly.type
_entity_poly.pdbx_seq_one_letter_code
_entity_poly.pdbx_strand_id
1 'polypeptide(L)'
;STFFQLEKEAYSKKNQAISNLLQGKKEDIVDSVIKVYTSNVDNIIRASQTSQRVSKEDWNDWLNRLTLEMIKESPSPIIRLCSIISQSYSAIGHSLFNFSFYSCWRQLNYINREKLTSYLTEALQLQDMNEIVLPILNLMEFIQHTQFENCPPISSQELANCSFRASAFVKSLRYIEESLTKTESIDVLQS
;
A
#
# COMPACT_ATOMS: atom_id res chain seq x y z
N SER A 1 -0.65 -30.52 50.28
CA SER A 1 0.40 -29.81 49.51
C SER A 1 0.57 -30.41 48.11
N THR A 2 0.74 -31.74 47.99
CA THR A 2 1.01 -32.44 46.71
C THR A 2 -0.18 -32.51 45.74
N PHE A 3 -1.42 -32.64 46.25
CA PHE A 3 -2.63 -32.74 45.42
C PHE A 3 -2.92 -31.45 44.62
N PHE A 4 -2.81 -30.28 45.27
CA PHE A 4 -2.96 -28.98 44.60
C PHE A 4 -1.87 -28.71 43.56
N GLN A 5 -0.66 -29.23 43.76
CA GLN A 5 0.43 -29.13 42.79
C GLN A 5 0.10 -29.92 41.51
N LEU A 6 -0.40 -31.14 41.65
CA LEU A 6 -0.80 -32.00 40.54
C LEU A 6 -1.98 -31.41 39.75
N GLU A 7 -2.95 -30.80 40.44
CA GLU A 7 -4.09 -30.16 39.79
C GLU A 7 -3.66 -28.92 38.98
N LYS A 8 -2.74 -28.12 39.52
CA LYS A 8 -2.17 -26.96 38.82
C LYS A 8 -1.35 -27.38 37.59
N GLU A 9 -0.60 -28.47 37.67
CA GLU A 9 0.12 -29.05 36.53
C GLU A 9 -0.83 -29.60 35.46
N ALA A 10 -1.92 -30.25 35.86
CA ALA A 10 -2.94 -30.74 34.94
C ALA A 10 -3.64 -29.59 34.19
N TYR A 11 -3.97 -28.50 34.91
CA TYR A 11 -4.53 -27.29 34.30
C TYR A 11 -3.54 -26.61 33.33
N SER A 12 -2.26 -26.52 33.71
CA SER A 12 -1.22 -25.95 32.84
C SER A 12 -1.06 -26.74 31.54
N LYS A 13 -0.99 -28.08 31.64
CA LYS A 13 -0.90 -28.97 30.47
C LYS A 13 -2.14 -28.87 29.57
N LYS A 14 -3.33 -28.75 30.16
CA LYS A 14 -4.59 -28.57 29.40
C LYS A 14 -4.58 -27.24 28.64
N ASN A 15 -4.14 -26.15 29.26
CA ASN A 15 -4.06 -24.84 28.62
C ASN A 15 -3.01 -24.82 27.50
N GLN A 16 -1.87 -25.50 27.67
CA GLN A 16 -0.86 -25.65 26.63
C GLN A 16 -1.33 -26.51 25.46
N ALA A 17 -2.11 -27.57 25.72
CA ALA A 17 -2.74 -28.34 24.66
C ALA A 17 -3.76 -27.52 23.88
N ILE A 18 -4.57 -26.70 24.57
CA ILE A 18 -5.52 -25.79 23.94
C ILE A 18 -4.80 -24.72 23.10
N SER A 19 -3.71 -24.13 23.58
CA SER A 19 -2.94 -23.14 22.81
C SER A 19 -2.35 -23.76 21.53
N ASN A 20 -1.83 -24.98 21.61
CA ASN A 20 -1.26 -25.68 20.46
C ASN A 20 -2.36 -26.06 19.44
N LEU A 21 -3.54 -26.48 19.91
CA LEU A 21 -4.72 -26.73 19.07
C LEU A 21 -5.23 -25.46 18.37
N LEU A 22 -5.22 -24.32 19.07
CA LEU A 22 -5.58 -23.03 18.49
C LEU A 22 -4.55 -22.55 17.47
N GLN A 23 -3.27 -22.83 17.70
CA GLN A 23 -2.18 -22.48 16.78
C GLN A 23 -2.20 -23.34 15.52
N GLY A 24 -2.39 -24.66 15.65
CA GLY A 24 -2.57 -25.55 14.49
C GLY A 24 -3.81 -25.22 13.68
N LYS A 25 -4.94 -24.91 14.34
CA LYS A 25 -6.14 -24.42 13.62
C LYS A 25 -5.91 -23.06 12.97
N LYS A 26 -5.10 -22.18 13.55
CA LYS A 26 -4.76 -20.89 12.93
C LYS A 26 -4.00 -21.11 11.63
N GLU A 27 -3.05 -22.03 11.62
CA GLU A 27 -2.30 -22.41 10.41
C GLU A 27 -3.22 -23.06 9.36
N ASP A 28 -4.08 -24.00 9.76
CA ASP A 28 -5.05 -24.63 8.86
C ASP A 28 -6.09 -23.64 8.30
N ILE A 29 -6.55 -22.66 9.09
CA ILE A 29 -7.50 -21.62 8.64
C ILE A 29 -6.83 -20.64 7.67
N VAL A 30 -5.55 -20.33 7.87
CA VAL A 30 -4.77 -19.45 7.00
C VAL A 30 -4.56 -20.11 5.63
N ASP A 31 -4.34 -21.42 5.59
CA ASP A 31 -4.11 -22.15 4.32
C ASP A 31 -5.40 -22.61 3.61
N SER A 32 -6.52 -22.81 4.32
CA SER A 32 -7.73 -23.42 3.72
C SER A 32 -8.90 -22.48 3.40
N VAL A 33 -8.94 -21.22 3.89
CA VAL A 33 -10.18 -20.39 3.80
C VAL A 33 -10.04 -19.09 2.99
N ILE A 34 -8.84 -18.58 2.70
CA ILE A 34 -8.71 -17.44 1.77
C ILE A 34 -8.30 -18.00 0.42
N LYS A 35 -9.29 -18.33 -0.43
CA LYS A 35 -9.07 -18.35 -1.88
C LYS A 35 -8.35 -17.06 -2.24
N VAL A 36 -7.07 -17.15 -2.60
CA VAL A 36 -6.30 -16.01 -3.08
C VAL A 36 -7.09 -15.44 -4.25
N TYR A 37 -7.73 -14.30 -4.02
CA TYR A 37 -8.45 -13.63 -5.08
C TYR A 37 -7.40 -13.11 -6.05
N THR A 38 -7.32 -13.75 -7.22
CA THR A 38 -6.48 -13.29 -8.32
C THR A 38 -7.12 -12.02 -8.87
N SER A 39 -6.50 -10.89 -8.57
CA SER A 39 -6.90 -9.58 -9.07
C SER A 39 -6.96 -9.59 -10.59
N ASN A 40 -7.99 -8.97 -11.16
CA ASN A 40 -8.01 -8.67 -12.59
C ASN A 40 -7.06 -7.50 -12.85
N VAL A 41 -5.82 -7.84 -13.17
CA VAL A 41 -4.74 -6.88 -13.41
C VAL A 41 -5.07 -5.94 -14.58
N ASP A 42 -5.84 -6.38 -15.57
CA ASP A 42 -6.21 -5.54 -16.70
C ASP A 42 -7.14 -4.39 -16.29
N ASN A 43 -8.06 -4.63 -15.35
CA ASN A 43 -8.92 -3.58 -14.81
C ASN A 43 -8.12 -2.51 -14.09
N ILE A 44 -7.16 -2.93 -13.26
CA ILE A 44 -6.24 -2.03 -12.56
C ILE A 44 -5.46 -1.18 -13.57
N ILE A 45 -4.84 -1.79 -14.57
CA ILE A 45 -4.02 -1.07 -15.54
C ILE A 45 -4.85 -0.12 -16.40
N ARG A 46 -6.04 -0.52 -16.85
CA ARG A 46 -6.96 0.37 -17.59
C ARG A 46 -7.38 1.56 -16.74
N ALA A 47 -7.74 1.34 -15.47
CA ALA A 47 -8.14 2.41 -14.56
C ALA A 47 -6.99 3.36 -14.20
N SER A 48 -5.75 2.84 -14.23
CA SER A 48 -4.54 3.62 -13.95
C SER A 48 -4.13 4.53 -15.10
N GLN A 49 -4.66 4.34 -16.31
CA GLN A 49 -4.31 5.17 -17.46
C GLN A 49 -4.71 6.64 -17.25
N THR A 50 -3.72 7.50 -17.49
CA THR A 50 -3.78 8.96 -17.40
C THR A 50 -4.15 9.61 -18.75
N SER A 51 -4.33 8.83 -19.80
CA SER A 51 -4.69 9.33 -21.12
C SER A 51 -6.01 10.12 -21.08
N GLN A 52 -6.03 11.28 -21.75
CA GLN A 52 -7.21 12.15 -21.89
C GLN A 52 -7.67 12.89 -20.61
N ARG A 53 -6.76 13.15 -19.66
CA ARG A 53 -7.05 14.00 -18.48
C ARG A 53 -6.54 15.42 -18.72
N VAL A 54 -7.43 16.41 -18.72
CA VAL A 54 -7.07 17.80 -19.03
C VAL A 54 -7.51 18.77 -17.93
N SER A 55 -8.65 18.50 -17.28
CA SER A 55 -9.20 19.32 -16.20
C SER A 55 -8.89 18.78 -14.81
N LYS A 56 -9.04 19.62 -13.79
CA LYS A 56 -8.91 19.21 -12.37
C LYS A 56 -9.92 18.12 -12.02
N GLU A 57 -11.13 18.26 -12.55
CA GLU A 57 -12.23 17.32 -12.38
C GLU A 57 -11.89 15.95 -12.99
N ASP A 58 -11.28 15.92 -14.18
CA ASP A 58 -10.84 14.67 -14.82
C ASP A 58 -9.84 13.89 -13.97
N TRP A 59 -8.89 14.61 -13.35
CA TRP A 59 -7.87 14.02 -12.49
C TRP A 59 -8.44 13.53 -11.17
N ASN A 60 -9.37 14.27 -10.57
CA ASN A 60 -10.11 13.82 -9.38
C ASN A 60 -10.93 12.55 -9.68
N ASP A 61 -11.63 12.53 -10.81
CA ASP A 61 -12.36 11.36 -11.26
C ASP A 61 -11.44 10.18 -11.57
N TRP A 62 -10.26 10.43 -12.13
CA TRP A 62 -9.24 9.41 -12.34
C TRP A 62 -8.80 8.78 -11.01
N LEU A 63 -8.42 9.59 -10.02
CA LEU A 63 -7.99 9.07 -8.71
C LEU A 63 -9.10 8.30 -8.01
N ASN A 64 -10.35 8.79 -8.07
CA ASN A 64 -11.51 8.10 -7.51
C ASN A 64 -11.75 6.75 -8.19
N ARG A 65 -11.72 6.71 -9.53
CA ARG A 65 -11.86 5.44 -10.28
C ARG A 65 -10.74 4.46 -9.97
N LEU A 66 -9.49 4.93 -9.99
CA LEU A 66 -8.32 4.12 -9.64
C LEU A 66 -8.49 3.51 -8.25
N THR A 67 -8.88 4.33 -7.27
CA THR A 67 -9.12 3.88 -5.89
C THR A 67 -10.20 2.81 -5.82
N LEU A 68 -11.35 3.02 -6.49
CA LEU A 68 -12.44 2.05 -6.48
C LEU A 68 -12.05 0.73 -7.15
N GLU A 69 -11.35 0.76 -8.28
CA GLU A 69 -10.89 -0.44 -8.95
C GLU A 69 -9.83 -1.18 -8.12
N MET A 70 -8.90 -0.48 -7.47
CA MET A 70 -7.95 -1.09 -6.52
C MET A 70 -8.66 -1.75 -5.33
N ILE A 71 -9.73 -1.15 -4.81
CA ILE A 71 -10.52 -1.72 -3.71
C ILE A 71 -11.27 -2.98 -4.16
N LYS A 72 -11.92 -2.94 -5.34
CA LYS A 72 -12.63 -4.10 -5.91
C LYS A 72 -11.70 -5.26 -6.21
N GLU A 73 -10.53 -4.96 -6.76
CA GLU A 73 -9.56 -5.97 -7.19
C GLU A 73 -8.63 -6.41 -6.05
N SER A 74 -8.77 -5.86 -4.84
CA SER A 74 -7.89 -6.19 -3.71
C SER A 74 -7.95 -7.67 -3.32
N PRO A 75 -6.83 -8.36 -3.00
CA PRO A 75 -6.86 -9.71 -2.45
C PRO A 75 -7.58 -9.82 -1.10
N SER A 76 -7.63 -8.72 -0.34
CA SER A 76 -8.26 -8.71 0.98
C SER A 76 -9.79 -8.71 0.86
N PRO A 77 -10.50 -9.72 1.41
CA PRO A 77 -11.96 -9.80 1.32
C PRO A 77 -12.64 -8.63 2.04
N ILE A 78 -12.08 -8.16 3.16
CA ILE A 78 -12.64 -7.03 3.93
C ILE A 78 -12.55 -5.74 3.10
N ILE A 79 -11.42 -5.49 2.42
CA ILE A 79 -11.26 -4.32 1.57
C ILE A 79 -12.25 -4.38 0.40
N ARG A 80 -12.42 -5.54 -0.25
CA ARG A 80 -13.40 -5.69 -1.34
C ARG A 80 -14.83 -5.40 -0.91
N LEU A 81 -15.24 -5.81 0.29
CA LEU A 81 -16.57 -5.51 0.83
C LEU A 81 -16.79 -4.01 1.02
N CYS A 82 -15.74 -3.26 1.34
CA CYS A 82 -15.78 -1.80 1.43
C CYS A 82 -15.97 -1.10 0.08
N SER A 83 -15.92 -1.79 -1.06
CA SER A 83 -16.11 -1.19 -2.39
C SER A 83 -17.48 -0.50 -2.54
N ILE A 84 -18.54 -1.12 -2.03
CA ILE A 84 -19.91 -0.58 -2.11
C ILE A 84 -20.02 0.72 -1.30
N ILE A 85 -19.45 0.71 -0.09
CA ILE A 85 -19.46 1.88 0.79
C ILE A 85 -18.58 2.99 0.20
N SER A 86 -17.44 2.63 -0.39
CA SER A 86 -16.52 3.59 -1.02
C SER A 86 -17.11 4.26 -2.26
N GLN A 87 -18.02 3.59 -2.98
CA GLN A 87 -18.78 4.21 -4.08
C GLN A 87 -19.73 5.30 -3.58
N SER A 88 -20.31 5.12 -2.39
CA SER A 88 -21.24 6.10 -1.79
C SER A 88 -20.51 7.20 -1.01
N TYR A 89 -19.34 6.88 -0.44
CA TYR A 89 -18.55 7.75 0.42
C TYR A 89 -17.08 7.73 0.01
N SER A 90 -16.68 8.70 -0.83
CA SER A 90 -15.31 8.80 -1.39
C SER A 90 -14.22 8.91 -0.31
N ALA A 91 -14.52 9.53 0.83
CA ALA A 91 -13.59 9.65 1.96
C ALA A 91 -13.10 8.29 2.48
N ILE A 92 -13.99 7.28 2.50
CA ILE A 92 -13.62 5.91 2.90
C ILE A 92 -12.71 5.30 1.83
N GLY A 93 -13.03 5.51 0.55
CA GLY A 93 -12.17 5.09 -0.56
C GLY A 93 -10.75 5.64 -0.42
N HIS A 94 -10.60 6.95 -0.20
CA HIS A 94 -9.30 7.59 -0.03
C HIS A 94 -8.51 7.03 1.17
N SER A 95 -9.18 6.72 2.28
CA SER A 95 -8.52 6.10 3.45
C SER A 95 -8.02 4.68 3.16
N LEU A 96 -8.70 3.95 2.27
CA LEU A 96 -8.35 2.58 1.88
C LEU A 96 -7.38 2.54 0.70
N PHE A 97 -7.14 3.65 0.02
CA PHE A 97 -6.31 3.71 -1.18
C PHE A 97 -4.93 3.10 -0.94
N ASN A 98 -4.21 3.51 0.10
CA ASN A 98 -2.86 3.00 0.40
C ASN A 98 -2.85 1.47 0.64
N PHE A 99 -3.80 0.97 1.41
CA PHE A 99 -3.90 -0.46 1.73
C PHE A 99 -4.33 -1.29 0.53
N SER A 100 -5.27 -0.77 -0.27
CA SER A 100 -5.76 -1.42 -1.49
C SER A 100 -4.65 -1.49 -2.54
N PHE A 101 -3.92 -0.39 -2.76
CA PHE A 101 -2.75 -0.33 -3.63
C PHE A 101 -1.67 -1.33 -3.20
N TYR A 102 -1.25 -1.30 -1.93
CA TYR A 102 -0.24 -2.21 -1.40
C TYR A 102 -0.61 -3.67 -1.63
N SER A 103 -1.88 -4.01 -1.41
CA SER A 103 -2.40 -5.36 -1.57
C SER A 103 -2.40 -5.80 -3.05
N CYS A 104 -2.81 -4.92 -3.96
CA CYS A 104 -2.85 -5.17 -5.40
C CYS A 104 -1.46 -5.24 -6.03
N TRP A 105 -0.53 -4.38 -5.60
CA TRP A 105 0.81 -4.29 -6.16
C TRP A 105 1.59 -5.60 -6.10
N ARG A 106 1.41 -6.37 -5.01
CA ARG A 106 2.02 -7.68 -4.83
C ARG A 106 1.64 -8.68 -5.92
N GLN A 107 0.45 -8.55 -6.50
CA GLN A 107 -0.03 -9.44 -7.56
C GLN A 107 0.41 -9.02 -8.96
N LEU A 108 0.91 -7.78 -9.12
CA LEU A 108 1.35 -7.28 -10.41
C LEU A 108 2.69 -7.90 -10.83
N ASN A 109 2.80 -8.26 -12.11
CA ASN A 109 4.07 -8.61 -12.72
C ASN A 109 4.94 -7.35 -12.95
N TYR A 110 6.22 -7.56 -13.25
CA TYR A 110 7.18 -6.47 -13.47
C TYR A 110 6.69 -5.44 -14.51
N ILE A 111 6.19 -5.88 -15.66
CA ILE A 111 5.74 -5.00 -16.76
C ILE A 111 4.59 -4.09 -16.30
N ASN A 112 3.64 -4.64 -15.55
CA ASN A 112 2.48 -3.90 -15.07
C ASN A 112 2.84 -2.95 -13.93
N ARG A 113 3.83 -3.30 -13.09
CA ARG A 113 4.40 -2.39 -12.08
C ARG A 113 5.08 -1.19 -12.73
N GLU A 114 5.87 -1.41 -13.78
CA GLU A 114 6.52 -0.32 -14.53
C GLU A 114 5.49 0.64 -15.13
N LYS A 115 4.45 0.11 -15.79
CA LYS A 115 3.35 0.92 -16.34
C LYS A 115 2.64 1.74 -15.26
N LEU A 116 2.27 1.10 -14.15
CA LEU A 116 1.60 1.77 -13.04
C LEU A 116 2.47 2.85 -12.42
N THR A 117 3.78 2.59 -12.26
CA THR A 117 4.75 3.60 -11.81
C THR A 117 4.77 4.78 -12.77
N SER A 118 4.84 4.54 -14.08
CA SER A 118 4.85 5.61 -15.07
C SER A 118 3.61 6.51 -14.99
N TYR A 119 2.41 5.93 -14.82
CA TYR A 119 1.18 6.70 -14.65
C TYR A 119 1.14 7.50 -13.34
N LEU A 120 1.64 6.93 -12.24
CA LEU A 120 1.75 7.65 -10.96
C LEU A 120 2.77 8.79 -11.04
N THR A 121 3.90 8.57 -11.70
CA THR A 121 4.93 9.59 -11.92
C THR A 121 4.37 10.74 -12.77
N GLU A 122 3.58 10.46 -13.80
CA GLU A 122 2.90 11.50 -14.59
C GLU A 122 1.95 12.33 -13.72
N ALA A 123 1.14 11.68 -12.88
CA ALA A 123 0.25 12.36 -11.94
C ALA A 123 1.00 13.20 -10.89
N LEU A 124 2.20 12.78 -10.48
CA LEU A 124 3.07 13.55 -9.58
C LEU A 124 3.66 14.81 -10.23
N GLN A 125 3.74 14.86 -11.57
CA GLN A 125 4.24 16.02 -12.30
C GLN A 125 3.22 17.15 -12.46
N LEU A 126 1.96 16.93 -12.09
CA LEU A 126 0.92 17.94 -12.11
C LEU A 126 1.27 19.13 -11.21
N GLN A 127 1.05 20.34 -11.73
CA GLN A 127 1.20 21.59 -10.99
C GLN A 127 -0.16 22.04 -10.44
N ASP A 128 -0.17 22.63 -9.25
CA ASP A 128 -1.36 23.16 -8.56
C ASP A 128 -2.50 22.17 -8.27
N MET A 129 -2.26 20.85 -8.43
CA MET A 129 -3.24 19.78 -8.19
C MET A 129 -2.95 18.99 -6.92
N ASN A 130 -2.85 19.68 -5.78
CA ASN A 130 -2.49 19.07 -4.49
C ASN A 130 -3.47 17.97 -4.04
N GLU A 131 -4.73 18.04 -4.46
CA GLU A 131 -5.76 17.01 -4.22
C GLU A 131 -5.38 15.64 -4.81
N ILE A 132 -4.52 15.61 -5.84
CA ILE A 132 -4.06 14.39 -6.52
C ILE A 132 -2.64 14.03 -6.07
N VAL A 133 -1.77 15.03 -6.00
CA VAL A 133 -0.35 14.85 -5.65
C VAL A 133 -0.20 14.38 -4.20
N LEU A 134 -0.95 14.95 -3.25
CA LEU A 134 -0.82 14.60 -1.82
C LEU A 134 -1.22 13.14 -1.52
N PRO A 135 -2.35 12.60 -2.04
CA PRO A 135 -2.65 11.17 -1.90
C PRO A 135 -1.55 10.25 -2.43
N ILE A 136 -0.94 10.58 -3.57
CA ILE A 136 0.15 9.77 -4.14
C ILE A 136 1.42 9.89 -3.28
N LEU A 137 1.75 11.08 -2.78
CA LEU A 137 2.87 11.27 -1.84
C LEU A 137 2.66 10.50 -0.53
N ASN A 138 1.44 10.49 0.00
CA ASN A 138 1.08 9.69 1.18
C ASN A 138 1.19 8.19 0.90
N LEU A 139 0.83 7.74 -0.30
CA LEU A 139 1.03 6.36 -0.73
C LEU A 139 2.52 5.99 -0.75
N MET A 140 3.36 6.84 -1.36
CA MET A 140 4.80 6.58 -1.44
C MET A 140 5.45 6.48 -0.06
N GLU A 141 5.11 7.39 0.85
CA GLU A 141 5.56 7.34 2.24
C GLU A 141 5.08 6.07 2.96
N PHE A 142 3.81 5.70 2.77
CA PHE A 142 3.27 4.46 3.32
C PHE A 142 4.05 3.23 2.83
N ILE A 143 4.34 3.14 1.53
CA ILE A 143 5.08 2.01 0.97
C ILE A 143 6.51 1.95 1.55
N GLN A 144 7.19 3.10 1.67
CA GLN A 144 8.53 3.17 2.27
C GLN A 144 8.55 2.64 3.71
N HIS A 145 7.56 3.00 4.53
CA HIS A 145 7.47 2.52 5.91
C HIS A 145 7.17 1.02 6.03
N THR A 146 6.49 0.44 5.05
CA THR A 146 6.13 -0.99 5.06
C THR A 146 7.28 -1.94 4.67
N GLN A 147 8.51 -1.43 4.48
CA GLN A 147 9.70 -2.19 4.06
C GLN A 147 9.41 -3.10 2.86
N PHE A 148 8.65 -2.56 1.91
CA PHE A 148 8.04 -3.35 0.87
C PHE A 148 9.03 -3.72 -0.24
N GLU A 149 9.14 -5.02 -0.51
CA GLU A 149 9.94 -5.53 -1.62
C GLU A 149 9.39 -5.02 -2.96
N ASN A 150 10.26 -4.45 -3.80
CA ASN A 150 9.90 -3.88 -5.10
C ASN A 150 8.92 -2.68 -4.99
N CYS A 151 9.22 -1.75 -4.07
CA CYS A 151 8.65 -0.40 -4.06
C CYS A 151 8.68 0.21 -5.48
N PRO A 152 7.65 0.99 -5.89
CA PRO A 152 7.69 1.72 -7.15
C PRO A 152 9.02 2.48 -7.30
N PRO A 153 9.75 2.31 -8.41
CA PRO A 153 11.07 2.92 -8.61
C PRO A 153 10.93 4.41 -8.95
N ILE A 154 10.58 5.21 -7.94
CA ILE A 154 10.56 6.68 -8.02
C ILE A 154 11.72 7.21 -7.19
N SER A 155 12.51 8.14 -7.74
CA SER A 155 13.68 8.64 -7.04
C SER A 155 13.28 9.52 -5.84
N SER A 156 14.07 9.46 -4.76
CA SER A 156 13.84 10.32 -3.59
C SER A 156 13.89 11.81 -3.96
N GLN A 157 14.70 12.20 -4.95
CA GLN A 157 14.79 13.58 -5.44
C GLN A 157 13.51 14.05 -6.15
N GLU A 158 12.91 13.20 -6.99
CA GLU A 158 11.63 13.52 -7.63
C GLU A 158 10.52 13.69 -6.60
N LEU A 159 10.46 12.80 -5.59
CA LEU A 159 9.49 12.90 -4.50
C LEU A 159 9.70 14.17 -3.66
N ALA A 160 10.95 14.58 -3.42
CA ALA A 160 11.29 15.82 -2.74
C ALA A 160 10.75 17.05 -3.48
N ASN A 161 10.98 17.12 -4.79
CA ASN A 161 10.52 18.21 -5.65
C ASN A 161 9.00 18.27 -5.72
N CYS A 162 8.33 17.12 -5.87
CA CYS A 162 6.87 17.05 -5.87
C CYS A 162 6.28 17.50 -4.53
N SER A 163 6.88 17.06 -3.42
CA SER A 163 6.47 17.45 -2.06
C SER A 163 6.66 18.95 -1.81
N PHE A 164 7.73 19.54 -2.32
CA PHE A 164 7.99 20.98 -2.23
C PHE A 164 6.90 21.78 -2.96
N ARG A 165 6.57 21.40 -4.21
CA ARG A 165 5.49 22.02 -4.98
C ARG A 165 4.14 21.92 -4.28
N ALA A 166 3.85 20.76 -3.68
CA ALA A 166 2.61 20.54 -2.94
C ALA A 166 2.58 21.19 -1.55
N SER A 167 3.58 22.02 -1.19
CA SER A 167 3.73 22.65 0.13
C SER A 167 3.81 21.66 1.30
N ALA A 168 4.18 20.40 1.03
CA ALA A 168 4.45 19.37 2.03
C ALA A 168 5.91 19.43 2.46
N PHE A 169 6.34 20.55 3.04
CA PHE A 169 7.75 20.85 3.32
C PHE A 169 8.45 19.79 4.18
N VAL A 170 7.76 19.26 5.20
CA VAL A 170 8.31 18.19 6.06
C VAL A 170 8.69 16.96 5.25
N LYS A 171 7.81 16.54 4.32
CA LYS A 171 8.09 15.41 3.41
C LYS A 171 9.24 15.73 2.47
N SER A 172 9.26 16.95 1.92
CA SER A 172 10.34 17.40 1.03
C SER A 172 11.70 17.34 1.71
N LEU A 173 11.82 17.90 2.92
CA LEU A 173 13.06 17.89 3.70
C LEU A 173 13.53 16.46 3.98
N ARG A 174 12.63 15.57 4.42
CA ARG A 174 12.95 14.17 4.65
C ARG A 174 13.52 13.49 3.40
N TYR A 175 12.92 13.71 2.24
CA TYR A 175 13.39 13.13 0.99
C TYR A 175 14.73 13.71 0.52
N ILE A 176 14.98 14.99 0.79
CA ILE A 176 16.28 15.63 0.51
C ILE A 176 17.36 15.00 1.39
N GLU A 177 17.14 14.89 2.70
CA GLU A 177 18.06 14.24 3.63
C GLU A 177 18.35 12.79 3.19
N GLU A 178 17.32 12.03 2.86
CA GLU A 178 17.47 10.66 2.36
C GLU A 178 18.33 10.59 1.08
N SER A 179 18.17 11.56 0.17
CA SER A 179 18.97 11.63 -1.05
C SER A 179 20.43 11.97 -0.78
N LEU A 180 20.70 12.87 0.18
CA LEU A 180 22.06 13.29 0.55
C LEU A 180 22.81 12.16 1.26
N THR A 181 22.19 11.48 2.22
CA THR A 181 22.82 10.35 2.91
C THR A 181 23.20 9.23 1.93
N LYS A 182 22.37 8.97 0.91
CA LYS A 182 22.70 8.01 -0.15
C LYS A 182 23.90 8.47 -1.00
N THR A 183 23.99 9.75 -1.33
CA THR A 183 25.12 10.31 -2.08
C THR A 183 26.42 10.29 -1.29
N GLU A 184 26.41 10.73 -0.02
CA GLU A 184 27.58 10.69 0.87
C GLU A 184 28.11 9.26 1.06
N SER A 185 27.21 8.27 1.12
CA SER A 185 27.58 6.85 1.20
C SER A 185 28.30 6.34 -0.06
N ILE A 186 28.00 6.91 -1.23
CA ILE A 186 28.64 6.52 -2.50
C ILE A 186 30.04 7.14 -2.60
N ASP A 187 30.20 8.40 -2.19
CA ASP A 187 31.49 9.09 -2.26
C ASP A 187 32.54 8.46 -1.33
N VAL A 188 32.12 7.93 -0.17
CA VAL A 188 33.01 7.21 0.77
C VAL A 188 33.43 5.82 0.26
N LEU A 189 32.65 5.21 -0.64
CA LEU A 189 33.01 3.92 -1.25
C LEU A 189 33.88 4.06 -2.51
N GLN A 190 33.99 5.27 -3.06
CA GLN A 190 34.82 5.58 -4.23
C GLN A 190 36.18 6.22 -3.86
N SER A 191 36.39 6.54 -2.58
CA SER A 191 37.66 7.03 -2.01
C SER A 191 38.48 5.92 -1.35
#